data_AF-A0A538MDL0-F1
#
_entry.id   AF-A0A538MDL0-F1
#
_cell.length_a   1.000
_cell.length_b   1.000
_cell.length_c   1.000
_cell.angle_alpha   90.00
_cell.angle_beta   90.00
_cell.angle_gamma   90.00
#
_symmetry.space_group_name_H-M   'P 1'
#
loop_
_entity.id
_entity.type
_entity.pdbx_description
1 polymer ?
#
loop_
_entity_poly.entity_id
_entity_poly.type
_entity_poly.pdbx_seq_one_letter_code
_entity_poly.pdbx_strand_id
1 'polypeptide(L)'
;MDARFVLLIPIALGAGVITAISPCVFPVLPILFAGGGSGSKRKPYAIIAGLVTSFATFTLVATWLLDKLGLPQDFLRNLSIGLLFLLAAILIFPQVGVIVERPLARLSRRKPGSDLGGGFLLGASLGLVFVPCGGPVIGAISANAARLHFGWETVVITVAYALGAAIPMLAIAALGQRVTTRIRGNALQLRRAFGVVMALAALAILFNGDQKLQTWFPNYTHALQGIERSSAADKELSKLQGRGKTRFTAQPGAAAVDLKNYGAAPDFSGISAWVNSKPLTLQSLRGKVVLVDFWTYSCINCLRTLPHLEAWDSRYRKDGLVIVGVHTPEFAFEHVVSNVRGAVHRLGVHYPVAVDDGYHTWDAYQNQYWPAEYLIDRQGHVREIHDGEGNYGGTEHSIRELLGMPGAQLASVKDTTPQHLMTPESYLGWERLARYGGSTIVPDRANAYHFPRALPLNELAYSGIWKVERQRIDALQNARLRLHFLAQNVYLVLGGAGRLQVLVDGKSVRTIQVSGISRLYTLLHYSQDREGQLELRFTPGISAYAFTFG
;
A
#
# COMPACT_ATOMS: atom_id res chain seq x y z
N MET A 1 1.40 28.10 -7.09
CA MET A 1 1.10 26.78 -7.68
C MET A 1 2.27 25.88 -7.35
N ASP A 2 2.03 24.83 -6.56
CA ASP A 2 3.09 23.96 -6.04
C ASP A 2 3.79 23.21 -7.19
N ALA A 3 5.13 23.14 -7.18
CA ALA A 3 5.92 22.42 -8.19
C ALA A 3 5.53 20.91 -8.30
N ARG A 4 4.98 20.37 -7.21
CA ARG A 4 4.43 19.00 -7.09
C ARG A 4 3.19 18.78 -7.95
N PHE A 5 2.34 19.79 -8.04
CA PHE A 5 1.11 19.75 -8.82
C PHE A 5 1.38 19.74 -10.32
N VAL A 6 2.41 20.47 -10.76
CA VAL A 6 2.84 20.51 -12.16
C VAL A 6 3.37 19.14 -12.63
N LEU A 7 3.97 18.36 -11.72
CA LEU A 7 4.49 17.01 -12.00
C LEU A 7 3.44 15.91 -12.07
N LEU A 8 2.26 16.09 -11.44
CA LEU A 8 1.17 15.10 -11.48
C LEU A 8 0.38 15.13 -12.78
N ILE A 9 0.33 16.29 -13.45
CA ILE A 9 -0.36 16.48 -14.73
C ILE A 9 0.16 15.53 -15.83
N PRO A 10 1.48 15.41 -16.11
CA PRO A 10 1.98 14.50 -17.13
C PRO A 10 1.76 13.02 -16.78
N ILE A 11 1.80 12.65 -15.50
CA ILE A 11 1.52 11.27 -15.05
C ILE A 11 0.05 10.93 -15.29
N ALA A 12 -0.87 11.81 -14.90
CA ALA A 12 -2.30 11.64 -15.14
C ALA A 12 -2.62 11.57 -16.64
N LEU A 13 -1.98 12.41 -17.46
CA LEU A 13 -2.12 12.41 -18.91
C LEU A 13 -1.62 11.08 -19.51
N GLY A 14 -0.46 10.59 -19.07
CA GLY A 14 0.07 9.28 -19.47
C GLY A 14 -0.84 8.12 -19.07
N ALA A 15 -1.37 8.12 -17.84
CA ALA A 15 -2.33 7.11 -17.38
C ALA A 15 -3.63 7.12 -18.19
N GLY A 16 -4.12 8.30 -18.60
CA GLY A 16 -5.26 8.44 -19.49
C GLY A 16 -5.01 7.81 -20.86
N VAL A 17 -3.84 8.06 -21.46
CA VAL A 17 -3.43 7.47 -22.74
C VAL A 17 -3.39 5.93 -22.65
N ILE A 18 -2.83 5.39 -21.58
CA ILE A 18 -2.75 3.95 -21.35
C ILE A 18 -4.16 3.34 -21.18
N THR A 19 -5.05 4.03 -20.45
CA THR A 19 -6.44 3.58 -20.26
C THR A 19 -7.20 3.51 -21.59
N ALA A 20 -6.91 4.41 -22.54
CA ALA A 20 -7.53 4.40 -23.86
C ALA A 20 -7.19 3.15 -24.70
N ILE A 21 -6.10 2.45 -24.38
CA ILE A 21 -5.64 1.21 -25.03
C ILE A 21 -6.23 -0.03 -24.31
N SER A 22 -6.96 0.17 -23.20
CA SER A 22 -7.53 -0.92 -22.41
C SER A 22 -8.62 -1.68 -23.19
N PRO A 23 -8.73 -3.02 -23.03
CA PRO A 23 -9.76 -3.86 -23.65
C PRO A 23 -11.19 -3.33 -23.49
N CYS A 24 -11.45 -2.54 -22.44
CA CYS A 24 -12.75 -1.95 -22.15
C CYS A 24 -13.16 -0.79 -23.09
N VAL A 25 -12.23 -0.22 -23.86
CA VAL A 25 -12.49 0.93 -24.77
C VAL A 25 -12.82 0.47 -26.19
N PHE A 26 -12.26 -0.66 -26.61
CA PHE A 26 -12.48 -1.24 -27.93
C PHE A 26 -13.96 -1.43 -28.33
N PRO A 27 -14.90 -1.80 -27.44
CA PRO A 27 -16.31 -1.96 -27.75
C PRO A 27 -17.02 -0.65 -28.14
N VAL A 28 -16.48 0.49 -27.73
CA VAL A 28 -17.04 1.83 -27.99
C VAL A 28 -16.53 2.42 -29.32
N LEU A 29 -15.39 1.93 -29.81
CA LEU A 29 -14.78 2.37 -31.07
C LEU A 29 -15.75 2.34 -32.27
N PRO A 30 -16.58 1.29 -32.48
CA PRO A 30 -17.53 1.27 -33.60
C PRO A 30 -18.57 2.40 -33.55
N ILE A 31 -19.02 2.77 -32.34
CA ILE A 31 -19.99 3.86 -32.15
C ILE A 31 -19.32 5.22 -32.38
N LEU A 32 -18.09 5.39 -31.91
CA LEU A 32 -17.24 6.55 -32.20
C LEU A 32 -16.99 6.71 -33.71
N PHE A 33 -16.71 5.61 -34.42
CA PHE A 33 -16.54 5.62 -35.87
C PHE A 33 -17.83 6.00 -36.63
N ALA A 34 -18.98 5.49 -36.19
CA ALA A 34 -20.27 5.84 -36.76
C ALA A 34 -20.65 7.32 -36.50
N GLY A 35 -20.32 7.86 -35.32
CA GLY A 35 -20.57 9.26 -34.94
C GLY A 35 -19.61 10.25 -35.60
N GLY A 36 -18.35 9.87 -35.81
CA GLY A 36 -17.28 10.70 -36.38
C GLY A 36 -17.32 10.84 -37.91
N GLY A 37 -18.05 9.98 -38.61
CA GLY A 37 -18.18 10.03 -40.08
C GLY A 37 -19.27 10.96 -40.62
N SER A 38 -20.11 11.55 -39.77
CA SER A 38 -21.38 12.20 -40.17
C SER A 38 -21.51 13.69 -39.82
N GLY A 39 -20.47 14.51 -40.00
CA GLY A 39 -20.61 15.96 -39.84
C GLY A 39 -19.30 16.77 -39.82
N SER A 40 -19.44 18.10 -39.70
CA SER A 40 -18.41 19.13 -39.86
C SER A 40 -17.09 18.87 -39.08
N LYS A 41 -15.98 19.48 -39.53
CA LYS A 41 -14.62 19.35 -38.94
C LYS A 41 -14.54 19.63 -37.42
N ARG A 42 -15.57 20.23 -36.81
CA ARG A 42 -15.62 20.58 -35.38
C ARG A 42 -16.34 19.53 -34.51
N LYS A 43 -17.03 18.56 -35.11
CA LYS A 43 -17.81 17.53 -34.40
C LYS A 43 -16.97 16.63 -33.47
N PRO A 44 -15.73 16.19 -33.83
CA PRO A 44 -14.89 15.40 -32.93
C PRO A 44 -14.48 16.14 -31.65
N TYR A 45 -14.22 17.45 -31.74
CA TYR A 45 -13.89 18.27 -30.58
C TYR A 45 -15.09 18.42 -29.63
N ALA A 46 -16.32 18.49 -30.17
CA ALA A 46 -17.54 18.53 -29.36
C ALA A 46 -17.79 17.21 -28.61
N ILE A 47 -17.45 16.06 -29.22
CA ILE A 47 -17.52 14.74 -28.57
C ILE A 47 -16.53 14.66 -27.40
N ILE A 48 -15.29 15.14 -27.59
CA ILE A 48 -14.28 15.15 -26.54
C ILE A 48 -14.67 16.08 -25.40
N ALA A 49 -15.17 17.28 -25.70
CA ALA A 49 -15.67 18.19 -24.68
C ALA A 49 -16.78 17.52 -23.85
N GLY A 50 -17.75 16.86 -24.50
CA GLY A 50 -18.80 16.12 -23.80
C GLY A 50 -18.27 14.98 -22.93
N LEU A 51 -17.28 14.22 -23.43
CA LEU A 51 -16.63 13.13 -22.70
C LEU A 51 -15.90 13.63 -21.46
N VAL A 52 -15.04 14.65 -21.62
CA VAL A 52 -14.23 15.22 -20.53
C VAL A 52 -15.13 15.85 -19.46
N THR A 53 -16.12 16.64 -19.87
CA THR A 53 -17.01 17.32 -18.92
C THR A 53 -17.87 16.31 -18.14
N SER A 54 -18.51 15.35 -18.81
CA SER A 54 -19.35 14.36 -18.13
C SER A 54 -18.55 13.45 -17.19
N PHE A 55 -17.38 12.99 -17.63
CA PHE A 55 -16.49 12.16 -16.82
C PHE A 55 -15.98 12.91 -15.58
N ALA A 56 -15.53 14.15 -15.75
CA ALA A 56 -15.06 14.97 -14.64
C ALA A 56 -16.19 15.27 -13.64
N THR A 57 -17.35 15.69 -14.11
CA THR A 57 -18.50 15.98 -13.23
C THR A 57 -18.95 14.74 -12.47
N PHE A 58 -19.11 13.59 -13.14
CA PHE A 58 -19.59 12.39 -12.47
C PHE A 58 -18.57 11.85 -11.48
N THR A 59 -17.28 11.86 -11.83
CA THR A 59 -16.21 11.42 -10.92
C THR A 59 -16.15 12.31 -9.68
N LEU A 60 -16.18 13.64 -9.85
CA LEU A 60 -16.15 14.57 -8.72
C LEU A 60 -17.39 14.44 -7.82
N VAL A 61 -18.58 14.28 -8.40
CA VAL A 61 -19.82 14.07 -7.65
C VAL A 61 -19.79 12.74 -6.91
N ALA A 62 -19.30 11.67 -7.54
CA ALA A 62 -19.17 10.36 -6.91
C ALA A 62 -18.20 10.43 -5.72
N THR A 63 -17.00 11.00 -5.90
CA THR A 63 -16.02 11.16 -4.81
C THR A 63 -16.58 12.01 -3.67
N TRP A 64 -17.32 13.08 -3.98
CA TRP A 64 -17.92 13.96 -2.97
C TRP A 64 -19.02 13.25 -2.17
N LEU A 65 -19.84 12.47 -2.86
CA LEU A 65 -20.90 11.68 -2.24
C LEU A 65 -20.31 10.58 -1.33
N LEU A 66 -19.22 9.96 -1.75
CA LEU A 66 -18.53 8.91 -0.99
C LEU A 66 -17.91 9.41 0.31
N ASP A 67 -17.25 10.57 0.27
CA ASP A 67 -16.67 11.22 1.44
C ASP A 67 -17.76 11.52 2.51
N LYS A 68 -18.94 11.97 2.06
CA LYS A 68 -20.05 12.29 2.96
C LYS A 68 -20.80 11.09 3.53
N LEU A 69 -20.82 9.95 2.81
CA LEU A 69 -21.62 8.78 3.19
C LEU A 69 -20.82 7.67 3.90
N GLY A 70 -19.48 7.76 3.96
CA GLY A 70 -18.64 6.81 4.71
C GLY A 70 -18.79 5.36 4.24
N LEU A 71 -19.06 5.15 2.95
CA LEU A 71 -19.33 3.82 2.40
C LEU A 71 -18.02 3.04 2.19
N PRO A 72 -18.01 1.72 2.47
CA PRO A 72 -16.84 0.87 2.28
C PRO A 72 -16.42 0.80 0.80
N GLN A 73 -15.10 0.79 0.54
CA GLN A 73 -14.50 0.82 -0.81
C GLN A 73 -14.96 -0.35 -1.70
N ASP A 74 -15.37 -1.48 -1.10
CA ASP A 74 -15.88 -2.66 -1.80
C ASP A 74 -17.24 -2.42 -2.48
N PHE A 75 -18.05 -1.47 -1.99
CA PHE A 75 -19.36 -1.17 -2.57
C PHE A 75 -19.23 -0.60 -3.99
N LEU A 76 -18.29 0.32 -4.21
CA LEU A 76 -18.02 0.92 -5.52
C LEU A 76 -17.48 -0.08 -6.53
N ARG A 77 -16.63 -0.99 -6.05
CA ARG A 77 -16.09 -2.07 -6.88
C ARG A 77 -17.21 -2.98 -7.35
N ASN A 78 -18.09 -3.41 -6.44
CA ASN A 78 -19.22 -4.29 -6.77
C ASN A 78 -20.25 -3.60 -7.69
N LEU A 79 -20.52 -2.30 -7.46
CA LEU A 79 -21.38 -1.49 -8.33
C LEU A 79 -20.81 -1.39 -9.75
N SER A 80 -19.51 -1.15 -9.89
CA SER A 80 -18.82 -1.04 -11.18
C SER A 80 -18.84 -2.37 -11.95
N ILE A 81 -18.63 -3.49 -11.25
CA ILE A 81 -18.71 -4.83 -11.85
C ILE A 81 -20.13 -5.11 -12.34
N GLY A 82 -21.16 -4.78 -11.54
CA GLY A 82 -22.56 -4.91 -11.94
C GLY A 82 -22.89 -4.11 -13.20
N LEU A 83 -22.40 -2.87 -13.31
CA LEU A 83 -22.62 -2.02 -14.48
C LEU A 83 -21.92 -2.57 -15.74
N LEU A 84 -20.71 -3.12 -15.59
CA LEU A 84 -19.97 -3.73 -16.71
C LEU A 84 -20.65 -4.99 -17.25
N PHE A 85 -21.21 -5.84 -16.38
CA PHE A 85 -22.01 -6.99 -16.81
C PHE A 85 -23.28 -6.57 -17.55
N LEU A 86 -23.94 -5.50 -17.08
CA LEU A 86 -25.10 -4.94 -17.74
C LEU A 86 -24.76 -4.41 -19.14
N LEU A 87 -23.64 -3.70 -19.29
CA LEU A 87 -23.16 -3.23 -20.59
C LEU A 87 -22.83 -4.40 -21.54
N ALA A 88 -22.15 -5.43 -21.03
CA ALA A 88 -21.83 -6.63 -21.81
C ALA A 88 -23.09 -7.37 -22.27
N ALA A 89 -24.11 -7.48 -21.42
CA ALA A 89 -25.39 -8.08 -21.77
C ALA A 89 -26.11 -7.30 -22.89
N ILE A 90 -26.07 -5.96 -22.86
CA ILE A 90 -26.63 -5.09 -23.92
C ILE A 90 -25.90 -5.27 -25.26
N LEU A 91 -24.59 -5.55 -25.24
CA LEU A 91 -23.78 -5.78 -26.44
C LEU A 91 -24.01 -7.17 -27.04
N ILE A 92 -24.21 -8.20 -26.21
CA ILE A 92 -24.42 -9.60 -26.62
C ILE A 92 -25.86 -9.83 -27.09
N PHE A 93 -26.85 -9.27 -26.40
CA PHE A 93 -28.27 -9.45 -26.68
C PHE A 93 -28.91 -8.15 -27.16
N PRO A 94 -29.07 -7.93 -28.49
CA PRO A 94 -29.63 -6.70 -29.03
C PRO A 94 -31.07 -6.40 -28.55
N GLN A 95 -31.81 -7.43 -28.11
CA GLN A 95 -33.15 -7.26 -27.53
C GLN A 95 -33.15 -6.59 -26.15
N VAL A 96 -32.10 -6.79 -25.35
CA VAL A 96 -31.93 -6.14 -24.03
C VAL A 96 -31.68 -4.65 -24.20
N GLY A 97 -30.90 -4.27 -25.22
CA GLY A 97 -30.67 -2.87 -25.59
C GLY A 97 -31.96 -2.12 -25.88
N VAL A 98 -32.89 -2.72 -26.63
CA VAL A 98 -34.19 -2.10 -26.95
C VAL A 98 -35.06 -1.89 -25.71
N ILE A 99 -35.02 -2.80 -24.74
CA ILE A 99 -35.79 -2.68 -23.48
C ILE A 99 -35.25 -1.53 -22.62
N VAL A 100 -33.92 -1.41 -22.52
CA VAL A 100 -33.23 -0.37 -21.75
C VAL A 100 -33.33 1.01 -22.44
N GLU A 101 -33.28 1.05 -23.77
CA GLU A 101 -33.35 2.29 -24.54
C GLU A 101 -34.78 2.85 -24.64
N ARG A 102 -35.85 2.04 -24.54
CA ARG A 102 -37.24 2.52 -24.60
C ARG A 102 -37.58 3.67 -23.64
N PRO A 103 -37.24 3.64 -22.34
CA PRO A 103 -37.47 4.77 -21.44
C PRO A 103 -36.54 5.96 -21.74
N LEU A 104 -35.28 5.72 -22.12
CA LEU A 104 -34.31 6.77 -22.45
C LEU A 104 -34.64 7.51 -23.76
N ALA A 105 -35.16 6.78 -24.76
CA ALA A 105 -35.58 7.31 -26.05
C ALA A 105 -36.84 8.19 -25.93
N ARG A 106 -37.68 7.97 -24.91
CA ARG A 106 -38.79 8.89 -24.58
C ARG A 106 -38.26 10.23 -24.05
N LEU A 107 -37.16 10.21 -23.30
CA LEU A 107 -36.47 11.41 -22.82
C LEU A 107 -35.66 12.11 -23.93
N SER A 108 -35.17 11.36 -24.90
CA SER A 108 -34.27 11.82 -25.99
C SER A 108 -34.98 12.16 -27.32
N ARG A 109 -36.29 12.41 -27.31
CA ARG A 109 -37.09 12.74 -28.54
C ARG A 109 -36.70 14.06 -29.25
N ARG A 110 -35.67 14.79 -28.81
CA ARG A 110 -35.10 15.91 -29.57
C ARG A 110 -34.12 15.38 -30.61
N LYS A 111 -34.50 15.45 -31.90
CA LYS A 111 -33.69 15.04 -33.06
C LYS A 111 -32.21 15.42 -32.88
N PRO A 112 -31.25 14.48 -33.03
CA PRO A 112 -29.84 14.83 -33.09
C PRO A 112 -29.59 15.47 -34.46
N GLY A 113 -29.64 16.80 -34.51
CA GLY A 113 -29.18 17.55 -35.67
C GLY A 113 -27.69 17.29 -35.92
N SER A 114 -27.25 17.49 -37.16
CA SER A 114 -25.86 17.36 -37.65
C SER A 114 -24.84 18.29 -36.96
N ASP A 115 -25.22 18.97 -35.88
CA ASP A 115 -24.50 20.05 -35.23
C ASP A 115 -23.80 19.61 -33.94
N LEU A 116 -22.90 20.50 -33.47
CA LEU A 116 -22.05 20.35 -32.28
C LEU A 116 -22.77 19.73 -31.07
N GLY A 117 -24.05 20.04 -30.86
CA GLY A 117 -24.85 19.50 -29.75
C GLY A 117 -25.06 17.98 -29.79
N GLY A 118 -25.17 17.39 -30.98
CA GLY A 118 -25.26 15.93 -31.15
C GLY A 118 -23.93 15.23 -30.82
N GLY A 119 -22.81 15.90 -31.12
CA GLY A 119 -21.48 15.44 -30.71
C GLY A 119 -21.28 15.47 -29.20
N PHE A 120 -21.69 16.57 -28.55
CA PHE A 120 -21.60 16.72 -27.10
C PHE A 120 -22.45 15.70 -26.33
N LEU A 121 -23.70 15.47 -26.76
CA LEU A 121 -24.59 14.46 -26.14
C LEU A 121 -24.04 13.05 -26.30
N LEU A 122 -23.49 12.72 -27.46
CA LEU A 122 -22.85 11.44 -27.70
C LEU A 122 -21.61 11.30 -26.81
N GLY A 123 -20.75 12.32 -26.73
CA GLY A 123 -19.62 12.37 -25.80
C GLY A 123 -20.01 12.22 -24.34
N ALA A 124 -21.08 12.89 -23.90
CA ALA A 124 -21.57 12.82 -22.53
C ALA A 124 -22.07 11.42 -22.15
N SER A 125 -22.75 10.74 -23.08
CA SER A 125 -23.18 9.35 -22.87
C SER A 125 -21.99 8.39 -22.78
N LEU A 126 -20.94 8.62 -23.57
CA LEU A 126 -19.72 7.82 -23.54
C LEU A 126 -18.91 8.04 -22.26
N GLY A 127 -18.92 9.25 -21.69
CA GLY A 127 -18.20 9.56 -20.46
C GLY A 127 -18.73 8.77 -19.28
N LEU A 128 -20.05 8.62 -19.19
CA LEU A 128 -20.71 7.80 -18.15
C LEU A 128 -20.32 6.31 -18.25
N VAL A 129 -20.21 5.80 -19.49
CA VAL A 129 -19.78 4.41 -19.76
C VAL A 129 -18.30 4.20 -19.43
N PHE A 130 -17.49 5.26 -19.44
CA PHE A 130 -16.06 5.19 -19.17
C PHE A 130 -15.71 5.11 -17.67
N VAL A 131 -16.60 5.58 -16.79
CA VAL A 131 -16.39 5.64 -15.34
C VAL A 131 -16.02 4.28 -14.72
N PRO A 132 -16.71 3.15 -15.00
CA PRO A 132 -16.38 1.86 -14.41
C PRO A 132 -15.03 1.29 -14.87
N CYS A 133 -14.55 1.72 -16.04
CA CYS A 133 -13.33 1.21 -16.68
C CYS A 133 -12.06 1.86 -16.13
N GLY A 134 -12.17 3.01 -15.46
CA GLY A 134 -11.07 3.70 -14.79
C GLY A 134 -10.80 3.24 -13.36
N GLY A 135 -11.50 2.20 -12.87
CA GLY A 135 -11.60 1.80 -11.46
C GLY A 135 -10.30 1.85 -10.63
N PRO A 136 -9.18 1.27 -11.07
CA PRO A 136 -7.91 1.32 -10.31
C PRO A 136 -7.33 2.73 -10.20
N VAL A 137 -7.43 3.52 -11.27
CA VAL A 137 -6.90 4.90 -11.32
C VAL A 137 -7.81 5.87 -10.57
N ILE A 138 -9.13 5.71 -10.70
CA ILE A 138 -10.12 6.47 -9.92
C ILE A 138 -9.98 6.14 -8.43
N GLY A 139 -9.67 4.87 -8.08
CA GLY A 139 -9.33 4.47 -6.72
C GLY A 139 -8.08 5.17 -6.21
N ALA A 140 -7.01 5.25 -7.01
CA ALA A 140 -5.78 5.98 -6.66
C ALA A 140 -6.00 7.50 -6.55
N ILE A 141 -6.78 8.10 -7.47
CA ILE A 141 -7.14 9.52 -7.43
C ILE A 141 -8.04 9.81 -6.23
N SER A 142 -9.01 8.96 -5.92
CA SER A 142 -9.90 9.11 -4.77
C SER A 142 -9.17 8.88 -3.44
N ALA A 143 -8.23 7.93 -3.39
CA ALA A 143 -7.36 7.71 -2.22
C ALA A 143 -6.40 8.88 -1.97
N ASN A 144 -6.03 9.64 -3.01
CA ASN A 144 -5.28 10.88 -2.87
C ASN A 144 -6.19 12.10 -2.61
N ALA A 145 -7.40 12.13 -3.18
CA ALA A 145 -8.40 13.18 -2.97
C ALA A 145 -9.05 13.11 -1.59
N ALA A 146 -9.02 11.95 -0.92
CA ALA A 146 -9.37 11.82 0.50
C ALA A 146 -8.28 12.42 1.42
N ARG A 147 -7.04 12.57 0.92
CA ARG A 147 -5.89 13.13 1.68
C ARG A 147 -5.68 14.63 1.43
N LEU A 148 -6.12 15.14 0.29
CA LEU A 148 -6.08 16.56 -0.07
C LEU A 148 -7.49 17.13 0.08
N HIS A 149 -7.68 18.19 0.87
CA HIS A 149 -8.96 18.90 0.91
C HIS A 149 -9.54 19.08 -0.51
N PHE A 150 -10.83 18.77 -0.70
CA PHE A 150 -11.57 18.89 -1.97
C PHE A 150 -11.30 20.27 -2.63
N GLY A 151 -10.27 20.33 -3.46
CA GLY A 151 -9.69 21.56 -3.97
C GLY A 151 -9.59 21.57 -5.49
N TRP A 152 -9.19 22.71 -6.04
CA TRP A 152 -8.96 22.91 -7.48
C TRP A 152 -8.01 21.87 -8.08
N GLU A 153 -7.15 21.27 -7.26
CA GLU A 153 -6.14 20.31 -7.67
C GLU A 153 -6.72 18.99 -8.18
N THR A 154 -7.71 18.43 -7.49
CA THR A 154 -8.43 17.21 -7.91
C THR A 154 -9.13 17.41 -9.25
N VAL A 155 -9.68 18.60 -9.48
CA VAL A 155 -10.35 18.98 -10.73
C VAL A 155 -9.35 18.97 -11.88
N VAL A 156 -8.21 19.62 -11.73
CA VAL A 156 -7.19 19.70 -12.78
C VAL A 156 -6.58 18.34 -13.10
N ILE A 157 -6.31 17.49 -12.09
CA ILE A 157 -5.79 16.13 -12.32
C ILE A 157 -6.82 15.27 -13.07
N THR A 158 -8.09 15.37 -12.69
CA THR A 158 -9.19 14.65 -13.37
C THR A 158 -9.33 15.10 -14.82
N VAL A 159 -9.23 16.41 -15.08
CA VAL A 159 -9.26 16.96 -16.43
C VAL A 159 -8.03 16.53 -17.24
N ALA A 160 -6.84 16.55 -16.65
CA ALA A 160 -5.60 16.11 -17.31
C ALA A 160 -5.67 14.62 -17.70
N TYR A 161 -6.19 13.77 -16.82
CA TYR A 161 -6.44 12.36 -17.10
C TYR A 161 -7.45 12.17 -18.26
N ALA A 162 -8.57 12.89 -18.21
CA ALA A 162 -9.60 12.82 -19.24
C ALA A 162 -9.08 13.31 -20.62
N LEU A 163 -8.24 14.35 -20.64
CA LEU A 163 -7.56 14.81 -21.85
C LEU A 163 -6.56 13.78 -22.37
N GLY A 164 -5.81 13.12 -21.48
CA GLY A 164 -4.91 12.02 -21.84
C GLY A 164 -5.65 10.87 -22.53
N ALA A 165 -6.81 10.46 -22.02
CA ALA A 165 -7.62 9.42 -22.64
C ALA A 165 -8.24 9.86 -23.98
N ALA A 166 -8.55 11.15 -24.14
CA ALA A 166 -9.15 11.68 -25.36
C ALA A 166 -8.19 11.71 -26.57
N ILE A 167 -6.88 11.87 -26.33
CA ILE A 167 -5.87 12.00 -27.41
C ILE A 167 -5.82 10.73 -28.30
N PRO A 168 -5.65 9.50 -27.77
CA PRO A 168 -5.66 8.28 -28.58
C PRO A 168 -7.02 8.04 -29.25
N MET A 169 -8.12 8.37 -28.59
CA MET A 169 -9.46 8.23 -29.17
C MET A 169 -9.65 9.14 -30.38
N LEU A 170 -9.12 10.37 -30.34
CA LEU A 170 -9.15 11.29 -31.49
C LEU A 170 -8.29 10.77 -32.64
N ALA A 171 -7.09 10.25 -32.35
CA ALA A 171 -6.21 9.66 -33.36
C ALA A 171 -6.88 8.46 -34.04
N ILE A 172 -7.48 7.57 -33.25
CA ILE A 172 -8.19 6.40 -33.77
C ILE A 172 -9.41 6.83 -34.59
N ALA A 173 -10.23 7.76 -34.08
CA ALA A 173 -11.40 8.29 -34.79
C ALA A 173 -11.04 8.92 -36.14
N ALA A 174 -9.90 9.62 -36.23
CA ALA A 174 -9.40 10.19 -37.47
C ALA A 174 -8.93 9.10 -38.47
N LEU A 175 -8.26 8.03 -38.00
CA LEU A 175 -7.86 6.91 -38.85
C LEU A 175 -9.05 6.04 -39.31
N GLY A 176 -10.09 5.93 -38.49
CA GLY A 176 -11.24 5.06 -38.73
C GLY A 176 -12.09 5.43 -39.94
N GLN A 177 -12.04 6.68 -40.40
CA GLN A 177 -12.78 7.16 -41.58
C GLN A 177 -12.36 6.45 -42.89
N ARG A 178 -11.13 5.93 -42.97
CA ARG A 178 -10.64 5.16 -44.13
C ARG A 178 -10.98 3.66 -44.08
N VAL A 179 -11.18 3.13 -42.88
CA VAL A 179 -11.34 1.69 -42.62
C VAL A 179 -12.82 1.28 -42.55
N THR A 180 -13.69 2.20 -42.16
CA THR A 180 -15.13 1.96 -41.95
C THR A 180 -15.90 1.54 -43.20
N THR A 181 -15.47 1.92 -44.40
CA THR A 181 -16.12 1.51 -45.65
C THR A 181 -15.91 0.02 -45.97
N ARG A 182 -14.87 -0.61 -45.41
CA ARG A 182 -14.48 -2.01 -45.70
C ARG A 182 -15.07 -3.04 -44.72
N ILE A 183 -15.47 -2.61 -43.51
CA ILE A 183 -15.83 -3.50 -42.39
C ILE A 183 -17.36 -3.62 -42.18
N ARG A 184 -18.18 -2.88 -42.93
CA ARG A 184 -19.65 -2.86 -42.77
C ARG A 184 -20.35 -4.23 -42.85
N GLY A 185 -19.78 -5.21 -43.55
CA GLY A 185 -20.37 -6.54 -43.72
C GLY A 185 -20.45 -7.38 -42.43
N ASN A 186 -19.53 -7.20 -41.47
CA ASN A 186 -19.41 -8.07 -40.29
C ASN A 186 -19.65 -7.34 -38.96
N ALA A 187 -20.25 -6.14 -38.99
CA ALA A 187 -20.43 -5.29 -37.81
C ALA A 187 -21.18 -5.98 -36.65
N LEU A 188 -22.14 -6.87 -36.97
CA LEU A 188 -22.90 -7.62 -35.96
C LEU A 188 -22.07 -8.70 -35.25
N GLN A 189 -21.25 -9.45 -35.99
CA GLN A 189 -20.34 -10.44 -35.42
C GLN A 189 -19.24 -9.78 -34.60
N LEU A 190 -18.71 -8.64 -35.09
CA LEU A 190 -17.70 -7.87 -34.39
C LEU A 190 -18.23 -7.29 -33.07
N ARG A 191 -19.46 -6.74 -33.06
CA ARG A 191 -20.13 -6.27 -31.84
C ARG A 191 -20.31 -7.39 -30.81
N ARG A 192 -20.77 -8.57 -31.25
CA ARG A 192 -20.96 -9.72 -30.37
C ARG A 192 -19.64 -10.24 -29.81
N ALA A 193 -18.59 -10.28 -30.62
CA ALA A 193 -17.24 -10.66 -30.18
C ALA A 193 -16.71 -9.70 -29.10
N PHE A 194 -16.84 -8.39 -29.29
CA PHE A 194 -16.45 -7.41 -28.27
C PHE A 194 -17.29 -7.50 -26.98
N GLY A 195 -18.60 -7.77 -27.09
CA GLY A 195 -19.46 -8.01 -25.94
C GLY A 195 -19.04 -9.23 -25.12
N VAL A 196 -18.65 -10.33 -25.79
CA VAL A 196 -18.12 -11.54 -25.13
C VAL A 196 -16.78 -11.27 -24.44
N VAL A 197 -15.86 -10.55 -25.09
CA VAL A 197 -14.57 -10.16 -24.49
C VAL A 197 -14.79 -9.29 -23.25
N MET A 198 -15.73 -8.35 -23.29
CA MET A 198 -16.12 -7.55 -22.13
C MET A 198 -16.71 -8.39 -21.00
N ALA A 199 -17.62 -9.33 -21.30
CA ALA A 199 -18.20 -10.20 -20.29
C ALA A 199 -17.13 -11.06 -19.61
N LEU A 200 -16.17 -11.59 -20.39
CA LEU A 200 -15.04 -12.35 -19.87
C LEU A 200 -14.10 -11.48 -19.02
N ALA A 201 -13.88 -10.22 -19.41
CA ALA A 201 -13.11 -9.27 -18.60
C ALA A 201 -13.80 -8.91 -17.27
N ALA A 202 -15.12 -8.66 -17.28
CA ALA A 202 -15.90 -8.41 -16.07
C ALA A 202 -15.93 -9.63 -15.15
N LEU A 203 -16.06 -10.85 -15.71
CA LEU A 203 -15.96 -12.11 -14.99
C LEU A 203 -14.57 -12.31 -14.40
N ALA A 204 -13.51 -11.97 -15.14
CA ALA A 204 -12.15 -12.02 -14.64
C ALA A 204 -11.97 -11.09 -13.44
N ILE A 205 -12.44 -9.84 -13.51
CA ILE A 205 -12.37 -8.87 -12.39
C ILE A 205 -13.14 -9.35 -11.15
N LEU A 206 -14.27 -10.04 -11.34
CA LEU A 206 -15.08 -10.63 -10.25
C LEU A 206 -14.30 -11.72 -9.49
N PHE A 207 -13.46 -12.50 -10.17
CA PHE A 207 -12.63 -13.56 -9.57
C PHE A 207 -11.19 -13.10 -9.23
N ASN A 208 -10.92 -11.80 -9.18
CA ASN A 208 -9.56 -11.22 -9.05
C ASN A 208 -8.57 -11.69 -10.15
N GLY A 209 -9.10 -12.11 -11.30
CA GLY A 209 -8.34 -12.55 -12.47
C GLY A 209 -7.62 -11.41 -13.19
N ASP A 210 -7.99 -10.15 -12.98
CA ASP A 210 -7.28 -8.96 -13.45
C ASP A 210 -5.86 -8.89 -12.89
N GLN A 211 -5.66 -9.29 -11.63
CA GLN A 211 -4.32 -9.44 -11.03
C GLN A 211 -3.53 -10.62 -11.63
N LYS A 212 -4.22 -11.69 -12.06
CA LYS A 212 -3.61 -12.84 -12.76
C LYS A 212 -3.32 -12.57 -14.24
N LEU A 213 -4.05 -11.67 -14.90
CA LEU A 213 -3.84 -11.37 -16.33
C LEU A 213 -2.65 -10.43 -16.53
N GLN A 214 -2.43 -9.48 -15.61
CA GLN A 214 -1.22 -8.65 -15.56
C GLN A 214 0.07 -9.48 -15.36
N THR A 215 -0.02 -10.64 -14.71
CA THR A 215 1.12 -11.56 -14.53
C THR A 215 1.33 -12.52 -15.71
N TRP A 216 0.35 -12.65 -16.62
CA TRP A 216 0.40 -13.57 -17.78
C TRP A 216 0.92 -12.92 -19.07
N PHE A 217 0.84 -11.59 -19.20
CA PHE A 217 1.47 -10.83 -20.29
C PHE A 217 2.52 -9.83 -19.77
N PRO A 218 3.70 -10.29 -19.29
CA PRO A 218 4.76 -9.41 -18.78
C PRO A 218 5.37 -8.48 -19.87
N ASN A 219 5.26 -8.86 -21.15
CA ASN A 219 6.13 -8.33 -22.21
C ASN A 219 5.80 -6.91 -22.72
N TYR A 220 4.64 -6.33 -22.43
CA TYR A 220 4.36 -4.94 -22.84
C TYR A 220 4.82 -3.91 -21.79
N THR A 221 4.89 -4.31 -20.53
CA THR A 221 5.26 -3.44 -19.39
C THR A 221 6.75 -3.46 -19.04
N HIS A 222 7.55 -4.37 -19.60
CA HIS A 222 8.99 -4.44 -19.33
C HIS A 222 9.77 -3.20 -19.83
N ALA A 223 9.33 -2.57 -20.93
CA ALA A 223 9.91 -1.30 -21.38
C ALA A 223 9.55 -0.11 -20.47
N LEU A 224 8.48 -0.23 -19.67
CA LEU A 224 7.97 0.81 -18.78
C LEU A 224 8.53 0.67 -17.35
N GLN A 225 8.67 -0.56 -16.84
CA GLN A 225 9.22 -0.81 -15.50
C GLN A 225 10.74 -0.57 -15.38
N GLY A 226 11.48 -0.59 -16.49
CA GLY A 226 12.92 -0.29 -16.51
C GLY A 226 13.24 1.18 -16.24
N ILE A 227 12.30 2.09 -16.51
CA ILE A 227 12.47 3.54 -16.25
C ILE A 227 12.02 3.88 -14.82
N GLU A 228 10.99 3.20 -14.30
CA GLU A 228 10.49 3.39 -12.92
C GLU A 228 11.38 2.77 -11.84
N ARG A 229 12.25 1.79 -12.16
CA ARG A 229 13.05 1.06 -11.16
C ARG A 229 14.55 1.32 -11.21
N SER A 230 14.99 2.52 -11.58
CA SER A 230 16.32 2.95 -11.12
C SER A 230 16.20 3.33 -9.65
N SER A 231 17.09 2.85 -8.78
CA SER A 231 17.09 3.12 -7.33
C SER A 231 17.16 4.62 -6.96
N ALA A 232 17.41 5.49 -7.94
CA ALA A 232 17.26 6.93 -7.84
C ALA A 232 15.79 7.38 -7.89
N ALA A 233 14.94 6.70 -8.67
CA ALA A 233 13.53 7.02 -8.81
C ALA A 233 12.74 6.69 -7.54
N ASP A 234 12.96 5.58 -6.83
CA ASP A 234 12.30 5.30 -5.54
C ASP A 234 12.76 6.25 -4.41
N LYS A 235 14.05 6.65 -4.43
CA LYS A 235 14.60 7.66 -3.51
C LYS A 235 14.06 9.06 -3.79
N GLU A 236 13.80 9.38 -5.05
CA GLU A 236 13.17 10.64 -5.43
C GLU A 236 11.64 10.56 -5.29
N LEU A 237 10.99 9.41 -5.49
CA LEU A 237 9.55 9.21 -5.30
C LEU A 237 9.18 9.33 -3.82
N SER A 238 10.02 8.85 -2.91
CA SER A 238 9.85 9.05 -1.45
C SER A 238 10.05 10.52 -1.04
N LYS A 239 10.96 11.26 -1.69
CA LYS A 239 11.05 12.73 -1.54
C LYS A 239 9.83 13.45 -2.14
N LEU A 240 9.30 12.97 -3.27
CA LEU A 240 8.17 13.56 -4.02
C LEU A 240 6.80 13.24 -3.39
N GLN A 241 6.65 12.07 -2.76
CA GLN A 241 5.47 11.64 -1.97
C GLN A 241 5.35 12.39 -0.64
N GLY A 242 6.28 13.28 -0.30
CA GLY A 242 6.26 13.99 0.97
C GLY A 242 6.62 13.13 2.18
N ARG A 243 7.11 11.89 1.98
CA ARG A 243 7.79 11.10 3.02
C ARG A 243 9.10 11.75 3.48
N GLY A 244 9.53 12.85 2.85
CA GLY A 244 10.61 13.73 3.32
C GLY A 244 10.19 15.17 3.63
N LYS A 245 8.90 15.46 3.91
CA LYS A 245 8.53 16.74 4.53
C LYS A 245 8.98 16.71 5.99
N THR A 246 9.58 17.80 6.46
CA THR A 246 10.06 18.01 7.84
C THR A 246 9.04 17.51 8.86
N ARG A 247 9.30 16.32 9.40
CA ARG A 247 8.60 15.73 10.55
C ARG A 247 8.67 16.74 11.68
N PHE A 248 7.53 17.36 11.97
CA PHE A 248 7.36 18.45 12.93
C PHE A 248 8.48 19.51 12.91
N THR A 249 8.22 20.71 12.37
CA THR A 249 9.22 21.78 12.46
C THR A 249 9.33 22.25 13.90
N ALA A 250 10.51 22.04 14.52
CA ALA A 250 10.79 22.54 15.86
C ALA A 250 10.58 24.06 15.89
N GLN A 251 9.62 24.51 16.68
CA GLN A 251 9.41 25.91 16.99
C GLN A 251 10.29 26.28 18.19
N PRO A 252 10.87 27.50 18.22
CA PRO A 252 11.49 28.03 19.43
C PRO A 252 10.41 28.10 20.52
N GLY A 253 10.48 27.21 21.50
CA GLY A 253 9.48 27.12 22.56
C GLY A 253 9.72 28.13 23.68
N ALA A 254 8.70 28.91 24.02
CA ALA A 254 8.69 29.84 25.16
C ALA A 254 8.32 29.16 26.50
N ALA A 255 8.81 27.93 26.78
CA ALA A 255 8.39 27.15 27.95
C ALA A 255 9.55 26.74 28.86
N ALA A 256 9.26 26.59 30.15
CA ALA A 256 10.18 26.39 31.29
C ALA A 256 11.03 25.09 31.30
N VAL A 257 11.07 24.33 30.21
CA VAL A 257 11.79 23.05 30.07
C VAL A 257 12.57 23.10 28.75
N ASP A 258 13.87 22.79 28.78
CA ASP A 258 14.83 22.89 27.65
C ASP A 258 14.64 21.80 26.57
N LEU A 259 13.39 21.42 26.32
CA LEU A 259 13.02 20.48 25.27
C LEU A 259 12.41 21.24 24.09
N LYS A 260 12.78 20.83 22.87
CA LYS A 260 12.21 21.37 21.63
C LYS A 260 10.68 21.25 21.65
N ASN A 261 9.99 22.15 20.95
CA ASN A 261 8.54 22.06 20.75
C ASN A 261 8.24 21.80 19.29
N TYR A 262 7.69 20.63 19.01
CA TYR A 262 7.38 20.14 17.68
C TYR A 262 5.93 20.47 17.26
N GLY A 263 5.13 21.08 18.14
CA GLY A 263 3.73 21.42 17.89
C GLY A 263 2.77 20.37 18.45
N ALA A 264 1.48 20.51 18.14
CA ALA A 264 0.44 19.63 18.68
C ALA A 264 0.61 18.20 18.16
N ALA A 265 0.50 17.24 19.07
CA ALA A 265 0.49 15.83 18.70
C ALA A 265 -0.82 15.48 17.94
N PRO A 266 -0.74 14.75 16.81
CA PRO A 266 -1.92 14.24 16.10
C PRO A 266 -2.70 13.26 16.98
N ASP A 267 -4.03 13.26 16.91
CA ASP A 267 -4.83 12.30 17.69
C ASP A 267 -4.74 10.87 17.13
N PHE A 268 -5.13 9.88 17.94
CA PHE A 268 -5.23 8.50 17.50
C PHE A 268 -6.41 8.33 16.54
N SER A 269 -6.12 8.01 15.29
CA SER A 269 -7.12 7.88 14.22
C SER A 269 -7.07 6.50 13.57
N GLY A 270 -8.22 6.00 13.11
CA GLY A 270 -8.32 4.71 12.42
C GLY A 270 -7.98 3.47 13.26
N ILE A 271 -7.99 3.58 14.60
CA ILE A 271 -7.68 2.47 15.50
C ILE A 271 -8.77 1.39 15.43
N SER A 272 -8.39 0.18 15.01
CA SER A 272 -9.31 -0.95 14.82
C SER A 272 -9.71 -1.61 16.14
N ALA A 273 -8.81 -1.60 17.13
CA ALA A 273 -9.07 -2.13 18.46
C ALA A 273 -8.14 -1.50 19.50
N TRP A 274 -8.62 -1.46 20.75
CA TRP A 274 -7.82 -1.14 21.92
C TRP A 274 -7.62 -2.39 22.78
N VAL A 275 -6.40 -2.61 23.25
CA VAL A 275 -6.02 -3.66 24.20
C VAL A 275 -5.55 -2.99 25.50
N ASN A 276 -5.82 -3.63 26.64
CA ASN A 276 -5.53 -3.13 27.99
C ASN A 276 -6.23 -1.81 28.39
N SER A 277 -7.13 -1.28 27.55
CA SER A 277 -7.83 -0.01 27.82
C SER A 277 -9.10 0.15 26.98
N LYS A 278 -9.94 1.11 27.37
CA LYS A 278 -10.95 1.69 26.50
C LYS A 278 -10.29 2.67 25.51
N PRO A 279 -10.94 3.05 24.40
CA PRO A 279 -10.39 4.02 23.47
C PRO A 279 -9.94 5.30 24.16
N LEU A 280 -8.69 5.71 23.89
CA LEU A 280 -8.12 6.96 24.38
C LEU A 280 -8.06 7.98 23.25
N THR A 281 -8.12 9.27 23.62
CA THR A 281 -7.81 10.40 22.74
C THR A 281 -6.77 11.27 23.40
N LEU A 282 -5.96 12.00 22.61
CA LEU A 282 -5.01 12.95 23.18
C LEU A 282 -5.68 14.04 24.02
N GLN A 283 -6.92 14.41 23.68
CA GLN A 283 -7.71 15.35 24.48
C GLN A 283 -8.00 14.78 25.88
N SER A 284 -8.36 13.49 25.98
CA SER A 284 -8.60 12.83 27.27
C SER A 284 -7.34 12.65 28.12
N LEU A 285 -6.16 12.73 27.49
CA LEU A 285 -4.86 12.57 28.14
C LEU A 285 -4.20 13.92 28.52
N ARG A 286 -4.87 15.06 28.27
CA ARG A 286 -4.39 16.38 28.71
C ARG A 286 -4.11 16.39 30.22
N GLY A 287 -3.04 17.06 30.63
CA GLY A 287 -2.56 17.07 32.01
C GLY A 287 -1.59 15.94 32.35
N LYS A 288 -1.45 14.92 31.49
CA LYS A 288 -0.50 13.81 31.63
C LYS A 288 0.64 13.95 30.64
N VAL A 289 1.79 13.36 30.96
CA VAL A 289 2.88 13.16 30.00
C VAL A 289 2.57 11.88 29.24
N VAL A 290 2.58 11.93 27.91
CA VAL A 290 2.21 10.78 27.06
C VAL A 290 3.43 10.35 26.25
N LEU A 291 3.75 9.06 26.28
CA LEU A 291 4.72 8.45 25.39
C LEU A 291 3.97 7.60 24.37
N VAL A 292 4.02 7.96 23.10
CA VAL A 292 3.48 7.16 22.00
C VAL A 292 4.61 6.32 21.43
N ASP A 293 4.50 4.99 21.52
CA ASP A 293 5.48 4.03 21.03
C ASP A 293 4.90 3.26 19.84
N PHE A 294 5.50 3.41 18.66
CA PHE A 294 5.14 2.64 17.46
C PHE A 294 5.92 1.33 17.43
N TRP A 295 5.20 0.22 17.46
CA TRP A 295 5.82 -1.10 17.56
C TRP A 295 5.07 -2.15 16.75
N THR A 296 5.72 -3.29 16.55
CA THR A 296 5.08 -4.52 16.08
C THR A 296 5.66 -5.73 16.83
N TYR A 297 4.86 -6.77 17.05
CA TYR A 297 5.22 -7.84 17.97
C TYR A 297 6.25 -8.83 17.41
N SER A 298 6.52 -8.82 16.09
CA SER A 298 7.56 -9.67 15.48
C SER A 298 8.88 -8.94 15.22
N CYS A 299 8.95 -7.63 15.46
CA CYS A 299 10.18 -6.83 15.31
C CYS A 299 11.11 -7.01 16.51
N ILE A 300 12.33 -7.49 16.28
CA ILE A 300 13.30 -7.73 17.38
C ILE A 300 13.69 -6.42 18.09
N ASN A 301 13.82 -5.33 17.34
CA ASN A 301 14.19 -4.03 17.90
C ASN A 301 13.12 -3.57 18.90
N CYS A 302 11.83 -3.65 18.51
CA CYS A 302 10.72 -3.40 19.43
C CYS A 302 10.78 -4.31 20.66
N LEU A 303 11.02 -5.61 20.47
CA LEU A 303 11.08 -6.56 21.59
C LEU A 303 12.19 -6.25 22.60
N ARG A 304 13.33 -5.67 22.16
CA ARG A 304 14.41 -5.20 23.05
C ARG A 304 14.05 -3.89 23.75
N THR A 305 13.20 -3.06 23.16
CA THR A 305 12.69 -1.81 23.76
C THR A 305 11.60 -2.06 24.82
N LEU A 306 10.76 -3.08 24.65
CA LEU A 306 9.64 -3.36 25.57
C LEU A 306 10.00 -3.39 27.07
N PRO A 307 11.10 -4.02 27.53
CA PRO A 307 11.49 -4.01 28.94
C PRO A 307 11.75 -2.60 29.50
N HIS A 308 12.26 -1.68 28.68
CA HIS A 308 12.48 -0.28 29.08
C HIS A 308 11.13 0.44 29.25
N LEU A 309 10.21 0.27 28.29
CA LEU A 309 8.86 0.83 28.36
C LEU A 309 8.08 0.32 29.56
N GLU A 310 8.11 -0.99 29.84
CA GLU A 310 7.44 -1.57 31.00
C GLU A 310 8.04 -1.06 32.33
N ALA A 311 9.36 -0.86 32.40
CA ALA A 311 9.99 -0.27 33.56
C ALA A 311 9.56 1.19 33.78
N TRP A 312 9.47 1.99 32.71
CA TRP A 312 8.99 3.37 32.79
C TRP A 312 7.52 3.45 33.16
N ASP A 313 6.68 2.60 32.57
CA ASP A 313 5.27 2.53 32.91
C ASP A 313 5.07 2.13 34.38
N SER A 314 5.71 1.06 34.83
CA SER A 314 5.62 0.64 36.24
C SER A 314 6.07 1.73 37.22
N ARG A 315 7.05 2.54 36.83
CA ARG A 315 7.65 3.55 37.69
C ARG A 315 6.88 4.86 37.70
N TYR A 316 6.53 5.38 36.53
CA TYR A 316 6.05 6.75 36.36
C TYR A 316 4.54 6.85 36.09
N ARG A 317 3.83 5.72 35.90
CA ARG A 317 2.37 5.74 35.65
C ARG A 317 1.59 6.45 36.74
N LYS A 318 2.00 6.33 38.01
CA LYS A 318 1.37 7.01 39.16
C LYS A 318 1.69 8.51 39.22
N ASP A 319 2.82 8.92 38.65
CA ASP A 319 3.30 10.30 38.63
C ASP A 319 2.77 11.11 37.43
N GLY A 320 2.02 10.45 36.55
CA GLY A 320 1.34 11.08 35.42
C GLY A 320 1.89 10.72 34.05
N LEU A 321 2.74 9.71 33.91
CA LEU A 321 3.09 9.12 32.62
C LEU A 321 1.97 8.21 32.11
N VAL A 322 1.69 8.28 30.80
CA VAL A 322 0.86 7.29 30.09
C VAL A 322 1.61 6.84 28.86
N ILE A 323 1.92 5.56 28.77
CA ILE A 323 2.46 4.97 27.54
C ILE A 323 1.28 4.45 26.70
N VAL A 324 1.28 4.76 25.41
CA VAL A 324 0.34 4.19 24.43
C VAL A 324 1.15 3.51 23.34
N GLY A 325 1.14 2.18 23.33
CA GLY A 325 1.76 1.39 22.28
C GLY A 325 0.88 1.35 21.04
N VAL A 326 1.26 2.05 19.98
CA VAL A 326 0.58 2.00 18.68
C VAL A 326 1.13 0.81 17.88
N HIS A 327 0.42 -0.31 17.94
CA HIS A 327 0.76 -1.49 17.16
C HIS A 327 0.40 -1.27 15.69
N THR A 328 1.40 -1.04 14.86
CA THR A 328 1.25 -0.87 13.40
C THR A 328 1.86 -2.08 12.69
N PRO A 329 1.10 -2.85 11.91
CA PRO A 329 1.57 -4.13 11.36
C PRO A 329 2.68 -3.93 10.33
N GLU A 330 3.68 -4.80 10.33
CA GLU A 330 4.68 -4.93 9.27
C GLU A 330 4.28 -6.03 8.27
N PHE A 331 3.65 -7.10 8.77
CA PHE A 331 3.24 -8.24 7.97
C PHE A 331 1.73 -8.50 8.02
N ALA A 332 1.20 -9.16 6.99
CA ALA A 332 -0.23 -9.53 6.88
C ALA A 332 -0.80 -10.23 8.13
N PHE A 333 -0.01 -11.04 8.83
CA PHE A 333 -0.48 -11.77 10.01
C PHE A 333 -0.64 -10.89 11.25
N GLU A 334 -0.05 -9.69 11.25
CA GLU A 334 -0.07 -8.72 12.35
C GLU A 334 -1.31 -7.82 12.30
N HIS A 335 -1.99 -7.77 11.14
CA HIS A 335 -3.31 -7.15 10.99
C HIS A 335 -4.41 -7.87 11.80
N VAL A 336 -4.15 -9.12 12.21
CA VAL A 336 -5.13 -9.93 12.94
C VAL A 336 -5.13 -9.54 14.42
N VAL A 337 -6.15 -8.79 14.85
CA VAL A 337 -6.30 -8.27 16.23
C VAL A 337 -6.15 -9.34 17.32
N SER A 338 -6.62 -10.57 17.08
CA SER A 338 -6.46 -11.67 18.05
C SER A 338 -5.00 -12.09 18.24
N ASN A 339 -4.19 -12.03 17.17
CA ASN A 339 -2.75 -12.31 17.25
C ASN A 339 -2.05 -11.24 18.07
N VAL A 340 -2.39 -9.96 17.83
CA VAL A 340 -1.87 -8.82 18.60
C VAL A 340 -2.22 -8.96 20.07
N ARG A 341 -3.48 -9.27 20.42
CA ARG A 341 -3.90 -9.48 21.81
C ARG A 341 -3.14 -10.62 22.48
N GLY A 342 -2.97 -11.74 21.77
CA GLY A 342 -2.18 -12.88 22.26
C GLY A 342 -0.70 -12.54 22.45
N ALA A 343 -0.14 -11.69 21.59
CA ALA A 343 1.23 -11.21 21.69
C ALA A 343 1.40 -10.24 22.88
N VAL A 344 0.53 -9.25 23.03
CA VAL A 344 0.50 -8.31 24.18
C VAL A 344 0.52 -9.07 25.50
N HIS A 345 -0.34 -10.07 25.65
CA HIS A 345 -0.37 -10.91 26.85
C HIS A 345 0.92 -11.72 27.04
N ARG A 346 1.43 -12.37 25.98
CA ARG A 346 2.63 -13.21 26.05
C ARG A 346 3.90 -12.40 26.36
N LEU A 347 3.98 -11.17 25.85
CA LEU A 347 5.11 -10.27 26.03
C LEU A 347 5.05 -9.50 27.35
N GLY A 348 3.96 -9.61 28.11
CA GLY A 348 3.79 -8.92 29.38
C GLY A 348 3.63 -7.42 29.23
N VAL A 349 2.95 -6.97 28.16
CA VAL A 349 2.68 -5.54 27.93
C VAL A 349 1.44 -5.12 28.72
N HIS A 350 1.60 -4.19 29.67
CA HIS A 350 0.54 -3.78 30.60
C HIS A 350 -0.05 -2.39 30.32
N TYR A 351 0.63 -1.58 29.51
CA TYR A 351 0.11 -0.27 29.09
C TYR A 351 -0.93 -0.40 27.97
N PRO A 352 -1.76 0.64 27.74
CA PRO A 352 -2.68 0.72 26.61
C PRO A 352 -2.00 0.43 25.26
N VAL A 353 -2.64 -0.42 24.44
CA VAL A 353 -2.19 -0.70 23.06
C VAL A 353 -3.29 -0.36 22.08
N ALA A 354 -2.99 0.50 21.11
CA ALA A 354 -3.87 0.87 20.01
C ALA A 354 -3.47 0.08 18.75
N VAL A 355 -4.40 -0.67 18.16
CA VAL A 355 -4.14 -1.44 16.93
C VAL A 355 -4.41 -0.55 15.71
N ASP A 356 -3.34 -0.06 15.08
CA ASP A 356 -3.39 0.79 13.88
C ASP A 356 -3.28 -0.05 12.60
N ASP A 357 -4.34 -0.83 12.34
CA ASP A 357 -4.39 -1.77 11.21
C ASP A 357 -4.31 -1.09 9.84
N GLY A 358 -4.84 0.15 9.75
CA GLY A 358 -4.92 0.94 8.52
C GLY A 358 -3.81 1.98 8.34
N TYR A 359 -2.80 2.00 9.23
CA TYR A 359 -1.70 2.99 9.23
C TYR A 359 -2.16 4.46 9.36
N HIS A 360 -3.36 4.71 9.89
CA HIS A 360 -3.91 6.06 9.96
C HIS A 360 -3.16 6.91 11.00
N THR A 361 -2.88 6.33 12.17
CA THR A 361 -2.11 6.99 13.22
C THR A 361 -0.63 7.07 12.82
N TRP A 362 -0.09 6.01 12.23
CA TRP A 362 1.25 5.97 11.64
C TRP A 362 1.49 7.11 10.63
N ASP A 363 0.57 7.28 9.67
CA ASP A 363 0.64 8.33 8.66
C ASP A 363 0.45 9.72 9.29
N ALA A 364 -0.46 9.87 10.27
CA ALA A 364 -0.69 11.14 10.95
C ALA A 364 0.55 11.64 11.71
N TYR A 365 1.29 10.73 12.34
CA TYR A 365 2.57 11.00 13.00
C TYR A 365 3.76 11.09 12.03
N GLN A 366 3.53 10.88 10.74
CA GLN A 366 4.56 10.82 9.69
C GLN A 366 5.68 9.83 10.04
N ASN A 367 5.33 8.72 10.68
CA ASN A 367 6.31 7.72 11.12
C ASN A 367 6.85 6.89 9.95
N GLN A 368 8.06 6.35 10.12
CA GLN A 368 8.73 5.53 9.11
C GLN A 368 9.47 4.31 9.68
N TYR A 369 9.53 4.17 11.00
CA TYR A 369 10.42 3.22 11.66
C TYR A 369 9.71 2.45 12.77
N TRP A 370 10.23 1.26 13.03
CA TRP A 370 9.91 0.43 14.20
C TRP A 370 11.22 0.13 14.96
N PRO A 371 11.29 0.37 16.28
CA PRO A 371 10.38 1.21 17.06
C PRO A 371 10.50 2.69 16.70
N ALA A 372 9.53 3.50 17.12
CA ALA A 372 9.64 4.95 17.12
C ALA A 372 8.82 5.54 18.26
N GLU A 373 9.39 6.48 18.99
CA GLU A 373 8.80 7.06 20.19
C GLU A 373 8.54 8.56 20.01
N TYR A 374 7.39 9.02 20.49
CA TYR A 374 7.01 10.43 20.50
C TYR A 374 6.60 10.81 21.91
N LEU A 375 7.39 11.67 22.54
CA LEU A 375 7.13 12.16 23.88
C LEU A 375 6.31 13.45 23.81
N ILE A 376 5.22 13.48 24.56
CA ILE A 376 4.18 14.50 24.51
C ILE A 376 4.00 15.10 25.92
N ASP A 377 4.03 16.42 26.03
CA ASP A 377 3.85 17.12 27.31
C ASP A 377 2.40 17.18 27.80
N ARG A 378 2.19 17.76 28.99
CA ARG A 378 0.87 17.89 29.62
C ARG A 378 -0.11 18.76 28.83
N GLN A 379 0.41 19.65 27.99
CA GLN A 379 -0.35 20.49 27.05
C GLN A 379 -0.63 19.75 25.74
N GLY A 380 -0.08 18.55 25.60
CA GLY A 380 0.00 17.65 24.47
C GLY A 380 0.56 18.24 23.20
N HIS A 381 1.69 18.91 23.35
CA HIS A 381 2.65 19.14 22.29
C HIS A 381 3.74 18.07 22.30
N VAL A 382 4.22 17.69 21.11
CA VAL A 382 5.37 16.79 20.95
C VAL A 382 6.63 17.55 21.39
N ARG A 383 7.43 16.93 22.24
CA ARG A 383 8.66 17.51 22.82
C ARG A 383 9.92 16.75 22.45
N GLU A 384 9.78 15.46 22.19
CA GLU A 384 10.86 14.61 21.68
C GLU A 384 10.32 13.62 20.66
N ILE A 385 11.16 13.30 19.68
CA ILE A 385 10.92 12.28 18.67
C ILE A 385 12.19 11.42 18.64
N HIS A 386 12.03 10.13 18.87
CA HIS A 386 13.11 9.16 18.82
C HIS A 386 12.80 8.09 17.77
N ASP A 387 13.73 7.90 16.84
CA ASP A 387 13.61 6.92 15.77
C ASP A 387 14.53 5.74 15.98
N GLY A 388 13.97 4.54 15.88
CA GLY A 388 14.71 3.31 16.06
C GLY A 388 14.92 2.96 17.53
N GLU A 389 15.82 2.02 17.74
CA GLU A 389 16.13 1.44 19.04
C GLU A 389 17.28 2.19 19.73
N GLY A 390 17.16 2.41 21.04
CA GLY A 390 18.23 2.91 21.89
C GLY A 390 17.90 4.23 22.57
N ASN A 391 18.95 4.97 22.97
CA ASN A 391 18.86 6.25 23.69
C ASN A 391 17.92 6.25 24.92
N TYR A 392 17.71 5.10 25.56
CA TYR A 392 16.73 4.95 26.64
C TYR A 392 16.97 5.92 27.81
N GLY A 393 18.23 6.16 28.17
CA GLY A 393 18.59 7.12 29.21
C GLY A 393 18.22 8.56 28.85
N GLY A 394 18.33 8.94 27.57
CA GLY A 394 17.92 10.25 27.06
C GLY A 394 16.42 10.42 27.10
N THR A 395 15.66 9.46 26.56
CA THR A 395 14.19 9.51 26.59
C THR A 395 13.66 9.52 28.02
N GLU A 396 14.21 8.70 28.92
CA GLU A 396 13.80 8.68 30.32
C GLU A 396 14.10 10.00 31.04
N HIS A 397 15.22 10.64 30.72
CA HIS A 397 15.55 11.97 31.23
C HIS A 397 14.47 12.98 30.83
N SER A 398 14.09 13.04 29.55
CA SER A 398 13.03 13.93 29.07
C SER A 398 11.65 13.62 29.67
N ILE A 399 11.31 12.34 29.84
CA ILE A 399 10.08 11.93 30.55
C ILE A 399 10.06 12.57 31.94
N ARG A 400 11.16 12.43 32.68
CA ARG A 400 11.28 12.97 34.03
C ARG A 400 11.27 14.49 34.08
N GLU A 401 11.91 15.17 33.12
CA GLU A 401 11.81 16.62 33.00
C GLU A 401 10.36 17.07 32.83
N LEU A 402 9.61 16.44 31.91
CA LEU A 402 8.20 16.76 31.69
C LEU A 402 7.31 16.39 32.87
N LEU A 403 7.68 15.38 33.66
CA LEU A 403 6.99 15.03 34.90
C LEU A 403 7.31 16.01 36.06
N GLY A 404 8.40 16.78 35.98
CA GLY A 404 8.87 17.67 37.05
C GLY A 404 9.80 16.98 38.05
N MET A 405 10.53 15.95 37.63
CA MET A 405 11.41 15.11 38.45
C MET A 405 12.87 15.02 37.91
N PRO A 406 13.55 16.14 37.63
CA PRO A 406 14.86 16.15 36.94
C PRO A 406 16.00 15.50 37.74
N GLY A 407 15.81 15.11 39.01
CA GLY A 407 16.83 14.46 39.86
C GLY A 407 16.56 13.01 40.31
N ALA A 408 15.45 12.37 39.91
CA ALA A 408 15.21 10.96 40.23
C ALA A 408 16.28 10.00 39.66
N GLN A 409 16.46 8.82 40.23
CA GLN A 409 17.36 7.80 39.67
C GLN A 409 16.76 7.24 38.36
N LEU A 410 17.55 6.85 37.36
CA LEU A 410 17.04 6.18 36.14
C LEU A 410 16.51 4.77 36.45
N ALA A 411 15.64 4.23 35.59
CA ALA A 411 15.21 2.85 35.66
C ALA A 411 16.40 1.93 35.35
N SER A 412 16.62 0.94 36.21
CA SER A 412 17.77 0.03 36.11
C SER A 412 17.47 -1.13 35.14
N VAL A 413 17.31 -0.81 33.85
CA VAL A 413 17.17 -1.81 32.78
C VAL A 413 18.47 -1.84 31.98
N LYS A 414 19.05 -3.04 31.81
CA LYS A 414 20.27 -3.21 31.01
C LYS A 414 19.95 -2.89 29.55
N ASP A 415 20.63 -1.89 29.00
CA ASP A 415 20.60 -1.61 27.58
C ASP A 415 21.28 -2.74 26.80
N THR A 416 20.51 -3.36 25.89
CA THR A 416 20.97 -4.45 25.02
C THR A 416 20.98 -4.05 23.55
N THR A 417 20.90 -2.74 23.26
CA THR A 417 20.94 -2.19 21.90
C THR A 417 22.27 -2.54 21.26
N PRO A 418 22.27 -3.22 20.10
CA PRO A 418 23.52 -3.55 19.42
C PRO A 418 24.25 -2.28 18.93
N GLN A 419 25.56 -2.20 19.20
CA GLN A 419 26.40 -1.04 18.85
C GLN A 419 27.36 -1.30 17.69
N HIS A 420 27.30 -2.51 17.11
CA HIS A 420 28.25 -2.96 16.09
C HIS A 420 27.59 -3.07 14.71
N LEU A 421 28.40 -2.97 13.66
CA LEU A 421 27.95 -3.21 12.30
C LEU A 421 27.57 -4.67 12.13
N MET A 422 26.32 -4.92 11.80
CA MET A 422 25.77 -6.26 11.60
C MET A 422 25.04 -6.36 10.27
N THR A 423 24.68 -7.59 9.91
CA THR A 423 23.80 -7.83 8.78
C THR A 423 22.51 -7.03 8.94
N PRO A 424 22.12 -6.20 7.97
CA PRO A 424 20.86 -5.48 8.07
C PRO A 424 19.68 -6.42 7.82
N GLU A 425 18.50 -6.05 8.30
CA GLU A 425 17.26 -6.80 8.10
C GLU A 425 17.09 -7.26 6.64
N SER A 426 16.69 -8.52 6.50
CA SER A 426 16.68 -9.24 5.24
C SER A 426 15.33 -9.91 5.00
N TYR A 427 14.49 -9.25 4.21
CA TYR A 427 13.17 -9.74 3.80
C TYR A 427 13.28 -10.87 2.79
N LEU A 428 12.36 -11.83 2.86
CA LEU A 428 12.36 -13.04 2.02
C LEU A 428 11.31 -12.98 0.90
N GLY A 429 10.19 -12.28 1.13
CA GLY A 429 9.15 -12.07 0.12
C GLY A 429 9.60 -11.16 -1.02
N TRP A 430 9.07 -11.37 -2.23
CA TRP A 430 9.56 -10.71 -3.44
C TRP A 430 9.39 -9.18 -3.45
N GLU A 431 8.49 -8.62 -2.64
CA GLU A 431 8.22 -7.17 -2.59
C GLU A 431 9.38 -6.36 -2.03
N ARG A 432 10.01 -6.86 -0.96
CA ARG A 432 11.07 -6.17 -0.21
C ARG A 432 12.40 -6.93 -0.25
N LEU A 433 12.47 -7.99 -1.05
CA LEU A 433 13.67 -8.81 -1.19
C LEU A 433 14.84 -7.96 -1.70
N ALA A 434 15.90 -7.91 -0.89
CA ALA A 434 17.16 -7.26 -1.21
C ALA A 434 18.31 -8.22 -0.91
N ARG A 435 19.49 -7.96 -1.50
CA ARG A 435 20.72 -8.74 -1.26
C ARG A 435 20.50 -10.24 -1.50
N TYR A 436 19.87 -10.56 -2.63
CA TYR A 436 19.58 -11.93 -3.04
C TYR A 436 20.57 -12.39 -4.12
N GLY A 437 21.37 -13.41 -3.81
CA GLY A 437 22.41 -13.94 -4.70
C GLY A 437 22.01 -15.23 -5.44
N GLY A 438 20.75 -15.66 -5.36
CA GLY A 438 20.29 -16.95 -5.90
C GLY A 438 19.72 -16.92 -7.31
N SER A 439 18.95 -17.95 -7.65
CA SER A 439 18.25 -18.09 -8.95
C SER A 439 17.14 -17.06 -9.13
N THR A 440 16.83 -16.65 -10.36
CA THR A 440 15.78 -15.65 -10.64
C THR A 440 14.46 -15.95 -9.92
N ILE A 441 13.95 -14.95 -9.19
CA ILE A 441 12.68 -15.08 -8.46
C ILE A 441 11.51 -15.16 -9.43
N VAL A 442 10.69 -16.20 -9.27
CA VAL A 442 9.39 -16.34 -9.92
C VAL A 442 8.30 -16.02 -8.88
N PRO A 443 7.67 -14.84 -8.92
CA PRO A 443 6.68 -14.44 -7.93
C PRO A 443 5.45 -15.35 -7.90
N ASP A 444 4.94 -15.59 -6.70
CA ASP A 444 3.66 -16.20 -6.34
C ASP A 444 3.40 -17.60 -6.93
N ARG A 445 4.45 -18.27 -7.43
CA ARG A 445 4.40 -19.62 -7.99
C ARG A 445 5.44 -20.52 -7.33
N ALA A 446 5.10 -21.80 -7.22
CA ALA A 446 6.06 -22.81 -6.83
C ALA A 446 7.12 -22.94 -7.92
N ASN A 447 8.39 -22.79 -7.56
CA ASN A 447 9.51 -22.92 -8.47
C ASN A 447 10.71 -23.58 -7.79
N ALA A 448 11.57 -24.21 -8.59
CA ALA A 448 12.82 -24.78 -8.11
C ALA A 448 13.92 -23.72 -8.13
N TYR A 449 14.60 -23.57 -7.00
CA TYR A 449 15.71 -22.64 -6.80
C TYR A 449 17.00 -23.40 -6.53
N HIS A 450 18.13 -22.77 -6.82
CA HIS A 450 19.46 -23.31 -6.58
C HIS A 450 20.36 -22.25 -5.93
N PHE A 451 21.23 -22.71 -5.03
CA PHE A 451 22.25 -21.86 -4.43
C PHE A 451 23.29 -21.43 -5.47
N PRO A 452 23.83 -20.20 -5.34
CA PRO A 452 25.00 -19.79 -6.10
C PRO A 452 26.25 -20.55 -5.65
N ARG A 453 27.33 -20.47 -6.45
CA ARG A 453 28.63 -21.05 -6.09
C ARG A 453 29.24 -20.38 -4.85
N ALA A 454 29.08 -19.07 -4.73
CA ALA A 454 29.52 -18.28 -3.60
C ALA A 454 28.39 -17.33 -3.18
N LEU A 455 28.26 -17.10 -1.87
CA LEU A 455 27.28 -16.18 -1.31
C LEU A 455 28.02 -15.06 -0.56
N PRO A 456 28.04 -13.81 -1.09
CA PRO A 456 28.66 -12.67 -0.43
C PRO A 456 28.07 -12.38 0.95
N LEU A 457 28.81 -11.64 1.78
CA LEU A 457 28.34 -11.22 3.10
C LEU A 457 27.05 -10.39 2.99
N ASN A 458 26.11 -10.62 3.90
CA ASN A 458 24.77 -10.02 3.95
C ASN A 458 23.83 -10.45 2.82
N GLU A 459 24.20 -11.45 2.02
CA GLU A 459 23.32 -12.01 1.00
C GLU A 459 22.66 -13.31 1.42
N LEU A 460 21.49 -13.56 0.81
CA LEU A 460 20.71 -14.78 1.00
C LEU A 460 20.37 -15.44 -0.33
N ALA A 461 20.13 -16.76 -0.28
CA ALA A 461 19.76 -17.54 -1.46
C ALA A 461 18.83 -18.70 -1.10
N TYR A 462 18.03 -19.14 -2.07
CA TYR A 462 17.07 -20.24 -1.93
C TYR A 462 17.58 -21.49 -2.67
N SER A 463 17.24 -22.66 -2.15
CA SER A 463 17.44 -23.94 -2.82
C SER A 463 16.28 -24.89 -2.55
N GLY A 464 15.95 -25.76 -3.50
CA GLY A 464 14.77 -26.61 -3.46
C GLY A 464 13.53 -25.91 -3.98
N ILE A 465 12.35 -26.48 -3.71
CA ILE A 465 11.07 -25.98 -4.21
C ILE A 465 10.48 -25.02 -3.17
N TRP A 466 10.28 -23.78 -3.59
CA TRP A 466 9.70 -22.71 -2.79
C TRP A 466 8.56 -22.05 -3.55
N LYS A 467 7.58 -21.53 -2.83
CA LYS A 467 6.69 -20.49 -3.36
C LYS A 467 7.11 -19.16 -2.73
N VAL A 468 7.60 -18.24 -3.55
CA VAL A 468 8.00 -16.90 -3.08
C VAL A 468 6.80 -15.98 -3.23
N GLU A 469 6.11 -15.71 -2.12
CA GLU A 469 4.97 -14.79 -2.07
C GLU A 469 5.43 -13.35 -1.84
N ARG A 470 4.49 -12.41 -1.88
CA ARG A 470 4.74 -10.97 -1.74
C ARG A 470 5.58 -10.62 -0.50
N GLN A 471 5.19 -11.12 0.67
CA GLN A 471 5.84 -10.78 1.96
C GLN A 471 6.59 -11.95 2.61
N ARG A 472 6.50 -13.16 2.06
CA ARG A 472 7.04 -14.38 2.68
C ARG A 472 7.46 -15.42 1.64
N ILE A 473 8.17 -16.44 2.11
CA ILE A 473 8.44 -17.67 1.35
C ILE A 473 7.79 -18.86 2.03
N ASP A 474 7.15 -19.72 1.25
CA ASP A 474 6.53 -20.95 1.75
C ASP A 474 7.36 -22.17 1.33
N ALA A 475 7.78 -22.94 2.34
CA ALA A 475 8.56 -24.15 2.17
C ALA A 475 7.69 -25.27 1.59
N LEU A 476 8.08 -25.77 0.42
CA LEU A 476 7.47 -26.95 -0.21
C LEU A 476 8.43 -28.13 -0.08
N GLN A 477 9.12 -28.53 -1.15
CA GLN A 477 9.92 -29.76 -1.17
C GLN A 477 11.42 -29.46 -1.15
N ASN A 478 12.17 -30.16 -0.29
CA ASN A 478 13.62 -29.99 -0.13
C ASN A 478 14.04 -28.53 0.08
N ALA A 479 13.17 -27.75 0.71
CA ALA A 479 13.28 -26.32 0.89
C ALA A 479 14.45 -25.96 1.82
N ARG A 480 15.45 -25.26 1.27
CA ARG A 480 16.63 -24.76 1.99
C ARG A 480 16.83 -23.26 1.76
N LEU A 481 17.27 -22.57 2.79
CA LEU A 481 17.59 -21.14 2.78
C LEU A 481 19.01 -20.99 3.29
N ARG A 482 19.84 -20.23 2.58
CA ARG A 482 21.19 -19.88 3.02
C ARG A 482 21.30 -18.38 3.22
N LEU A 483 21.98 -17.98 4.28
CA LEU A 483 22.31 -16.60 4.60
C LEU A 483 23.78 -16.54 5.01
N HIS A 484 24.53 -15.61 4.43
CA HIS A 484 25.86 -15.25 4.92
C HIS A 484 25.72 -14.03 5.82
N PHE A 485 25.95 -14.19 7.12
CA PHE A 485 25.65 -13.17 8.12
C PHE A 485 26.89 -12.76 8.92
N LEU A 486 26.82 -11.57 9.51
CA LEU A 486 27.68 -11.04 10.57
C LEU A 486 26.76 -10.53 11.68
N ALA A 487 26.65 -11.27 12.78
CA ALA A 487 25.86 -10.87 13.94
C ALA A 487 26.18 -11.73 15.16
N GLN A 488 25.86 -11.23 16.36
CA GLN A 488 25.88 -12.01 17.60
C GLN A 488 24.63 -12.90 17.71
N ASN A 489 23.47 -12.37 17.33
CA ASN A 489 22.18 -13.03 17.38
C ASN A 489 21.54 -13.06 16.00
N VAL A 490 20.96 -14.20 15.62
CA VAL A 490 20.21 -14.34 14.38
C VAL A 490 18.81 -14.81 14.70
N TYR A 491 17.83 -14.04 14.23
CA TYR A 491 16.40 -14.31 14.40
C TYR A 491 15.72 -14.46 13.05
N LEU A 492 14.63 -15.21 13.02
CA LEU A 492 13.80 -15.38 11.83
C LEU A 492 12.33 -15.36 12.21
N VAL A 493 11.56 -14.53 11.50
CA VAL A 493 10.10 -14.51 11.63
C VAL A 493 9.54 -15.70 10.85
N LEU A 494 8.90 -16.62 11.56
CA LEU A 494 8.37 -17.88 11.03
C LEU A 494 6.89 -18.01 11.35
N GLY A 495 6.16 -18.70 10.47
CA GLY A 495 4.78 -19.13 10.66
C GLY A 495 4.53 -20.54 10.14
N GLY A 496 3.32 -21.04 10.35
CA GLY A 496 2.92 -22.39 9.94
C GLY A 496 3.31 -23.47 10.94
N ALA A 497 3.45 -24.71 10.47
CA ALA A 497 3.74 -25.86 11.31
C ALA A 497 4.78 -26.77 10.67
N GLY A 498 5.82 -27.14 11.43
CA GLY A 498 6.87 -28.03 10.92
C GLY A 498 8.16 -27.99 11.72
N ARG A 499 9.20 -28.65 11.20
CA ARG A 499 10.56 -28.66 11.75
C ARG A 499 11.51 -27.83 10.88
N LEU A 500 12.27 -26.98 11.55
CA LEU A 500 13.36 -26.21 10.98
C LEU A 500 14.70 -26.73 11.52
N GLN A 501 15.53 -27.30 10.66
CA GLN A 501 16.91 -27.65 11.03
C GLN A 501 17.83 -26.46 10.75
N VAL A 502 18.65 -26.11 11.73
CA VAL A 502 19.58 -24.98 11.69
C VAL A 502 21.01 -25.51 11.62
N LEU A 503 21.72 -25.18 10.55
CA LEU A 503 23.11 -25.53 10.33
C LEU A 503 23.95 -24.26 10.20
N VAL A 504 25.16 -24.28 10.76
CA VAL A 504 26.15 -23.20 10.61
C VAL A 504 27.44 -23.81 10.11
N ASP A 505 27.98 -23.26 9.02
CA ASP A 505 29.21 -23.74 8.37
C ASP A 505 29.17 -25.26 8.09
N GLY A 506 28.00 -25.74 7.66
CA GLY A 506 27.72 -27.15 7.34
C GLY A 506 27.44 -28.06 8.54
N LYS A 507 27.58 -27.59 9.78
CA LYS A 507 27.34 -28.38 11.00
C LYS A 507 25.96 -28.11 11.57
N SER A 508 25.19 -29.15 11.89
CA SER A 508 23.87 -29.01 12.53
C SER A 508 24.03 -28.51 13.96
N VAL A 509 23.47 -27.33 14.24
CA VAL A 509 23.56 -26.69 15.57
C VAL A 509 22.33 -27.00 16.41
N ARG A 510 21.13 -26.95 15.81
CA ARG A 510 19.86 -27.24 16.51
C ARG A 510 18.71 -27.53 15.55
N THR A 511 17.61 -28.05 16.09
CA THR A 511 16.33 -28.17 15.39
C THR A 511 15.25 -27.42 16.16
N ILE A 512 14.42 -26.64 15.47
CA ILE A 512 13.36 -25.81 16.03
C ILE A 512 12.01 -26.35 15.55
N GLN A 513 11.05 -26.49 16.46
CA GLN A 513 9.66 -26.80 16.14
C GLN A 513 8.90 -25.49 15.91
N VAL A 514 8.41 -25.31 14.68
CA VAL A 514 7.56 -24.18 14.30
C VAL A 514 6.12 -24.61 14.46
N SER A 515 5.33 -23.83 15.20
CA SER A 515 3.92 -24.06 15.44
C SER A 515 3.26 -22.81 16.00
N GLY A 516 1.94 -22.72 15.83
CA GLY A 516 1.13 -21.62 16.35
C GLY A 516 1.15 -20.37 15.47
N ILE A 517 0.96 -19.22 16.12
CA ILE A 517 0.89 -17.91 15.47
C ILE A 517 2.29 -17.52 14.95
N SER A 518 2.36 -16.91 13.77
CA SER A 518 3.59 -16.37 13.22
C SER A 518 4.26 -15.42 14.21
N ARG A 519 5.55 -15.63 14.48
CA ARG A 519 6.32 -14.87 15.47
C ARG A 519 7.82 -14.93 15.18
N LEU A 520 8.58 -14.15 15.92
CA LEU A 520 10.04 -14.19 15.89
C LEU A 520 10.59 -15.43 16.62
N TYR A 521 11.55 -16.12 15.99
CA TYR A 521 12.30 -17.23 16.56
C TYR A 521 13.79 -16.92 16.62
N THR A 522 14.42 -17.18 17.76
CA THR A 522 15.88 -17.12 17.91
C THR A 522 16.51 -18.36 17.30
N LEU A 523 17.30 -18.18 16.23
CA LEU A 523 18.03 -19.25 15.57
C LEU A 523 19.39 -19.47 16.23
N LEU A 524 20.17 -18.41 16.38
CA LEU A 524 21.55 -18.44 16.87
C LEU A 524 21.77 -17.38 17.96
N HIS A 525 22.68 -17.69 18.88
CA HIS A 525 23.15 -16.79 19.93
C HIS A 525 24.64 -17.07 20.17
N TYR A 526 25.47 -16.04 20.07
CA TYR A 526 26.91 -16.08 20.33
C TYR A 526 27.28 -15.10 21.46
N SER A 527 28.47 -15.24 22.03
CA SER A 527 28.99 -14.29 23.02
C SER A 527 29.57 -13.01 22.40
N GLN A 528 29.91 -13.05 21.12
CA GLN A 528 30.48 -11.96 20.33
C GLN A 528 30.00 -12.08 18.87
N ASP A 529 30.13 -11.00 18.10
CA ASP A 529 29.82 -11.01 16.67
C ASP A 529 30.59 -12.09 15.93
N ARG A 530 29.88 -12.81 15.07
CA ARG A 530 30.44 -13.88 14.27
C ARG A 530 29.98 -13.77 12.83
N GLU A 531 30.93 -13.85 11.92
CA GLU A 531 30.67 -14.14 10.51
C GLU A 531 30.45 -15.65 10.32
N GLY A 532 29.43 -16.03 9.56
CA GLY A 532 29.17 -17.44 9.27
C GLY A 532 28.14 -17.67 8.19
N GLN A 533 28.12 -18.89 7.66
CA GLN A 533 27.11 -19.33 6.71
C GLN A 533 26.02 -20.14 7.41
N LEU A 534 24.86 -19.52 7.56
CA LEU A 534 23.65 -20.15 8.04
C LEU A 534 22.98 -20.92 6.89
N GLU A 535 22.74 -22.22 7.07
CA GLU A 535 21.86 -23.01 6.22
C GLU A 535 20.68 -23.52 7.05
N LEU A 536 19.48 -23.22 6.57
CA LEU A 536 18.22 -23.64 7.15
C LEU A 536 17.57 -24.68 6.24
N ARG A 537 17.07 -25.77 6.83
CA ARG A 537 16.32 -26.81 6.12
C ARG A 537 14.92 -26.92 6.70
N PHE A 538 13.93 -26.76 5.85
CA PHE A 538 12.53 -26.65 6.25
C PHE A 538 11.79 -27.93 5.88
N THR A 539 10.90 -28.37 6.78
CA THR A 539 9.82 -29.26 6.35
C THR A 539 8.75 -28.49 5.60
N PRO A 540 7.99 -29.14 4.69
CA PRO A 540 6.86 -28.51 4.04
C PRO A 540 5.87 -27.91 5.05
N GLY A 541 5.28 -26.75 4.72
CA GLY A 541 4.25 -26.10 5.54
C GLY A 541 4.75 -25.00 6.49
N ILE A 542 6.05 -24.69 6.48
CA ILE A 542 6.62 -23.54 7.18
C ILE A 542 6.66 -22.33 6.24
N SER A 543 6.23 -21.17 6.73
CA SER A 543 6.42 -19.88 6.07
C SER A 543 7.52 -19.09 6.78
N ALA A 544 8.35 -18.38 6.03
CA ALA A 544 9.39 -17.49 6.58
C ALA A 544 9.28 -16.08 5.98
N TYR A 545 9.47 -15.04 6.79
CA TYR A 545 9.18 -13.65 6.41
C TYR A 545 10.44 -12.79 6.29
N ALA A 546 11.20 -12.63 7.37
CA ALA A 546 12.40 -11.81 7.41
C ALA A 546 13.40 -12.33 8.45
N PHE A 547 14.69 -12.19 8.14
CA PHE A 547 15.77 -12.30 9.13
C PHE A 547 16.02 -10.95 9.79
N THR A 548 16.14 -10.99 11.11
CA THR A 548 16.56 -9.86 11.93
C THR A 548 17.71 -10.27 12.84
N PHE A 549 18.43 -9.28 13.38
CA PHE A 549 19.73 -9.48 14.00
C PHE A 549 19.83 -8.71 15.31
N GLY A 550 20.84 -9.05 16.11
CA GLY A 550 21.13 -8.38 17.35
C GLY A 550 22.40 -8.87 18.00
#